data_AF-A0A852C1P8-F1
#
_entry.id   AF-A0A852C1P8-F1
#
_cell.length_a   1.000
_cell.length_b   1.000
_cell.length_c   1.000
_cell.angle_alpha   90.00
_cell.angle_beta   90.00
_cell.angle_gamma   90.00
#
_symmetry.space_group_name_H-M   'P 1'
#
loop_
_entity.id
_entity.type
_entity.pdbx_description
1 polymer ?
#
loop_
_entity_poly.entity_id
_entity_poly.type
_entity_poly.pdbx_seq_one_letter_code
_entity_poly.pdbx_strand_id
1 'polypeptide(L)'
;QVGPMPWLGPQTAEAIRGLCQRGHRNLLLVPIAFTSDHIETLYELDVEYAKVLAPQCGVENIRRAQSLNGNPLFAKALADLVSCHLRSKEVCSRQLALCCPLCANPTCRETKAFFTGQQL
;
A
#
# COMPACT_ATOMS: atom_id res chain seq x y z
N GLN A 1 -10.66 8.15 -8.75
CA GLN A 1 -9.71 7.56 -9.71
C GLN A 1 -9.06 8.66 -10.53
N VAL A 2 -7.79 8.47 -10.88
CA VAL A 2 -7.09 9.36 -11.82
C VAL A 2 -7.22 8.82 -13.25
N GLY A 3 -8.11 9.41 -14.03
CA GLY A 3 -8.30 9.09 -15.45
C GLY A 3 -9.29 7.95 -15.77
N PRO A 4 -9.64 7.77 -17.06
CA PRO A 4 -10.74 6.91 -17.50
C PRO A 4 -10.34 5.46 -17.81
N MET A 5 -9.05 5.15 -17.80
CA MET A 5 -8.55 3.82 -18.15
C MET A 5 -8.95 2.78 -17.10
N PRO A 6 -9.06 1.48 -17.43
CA PRO A 6 -9.34 0.45 -16.44
C PRO A 6 -8.22 0.34 -15.39
N TRP A 7 -8.61 0.27 -14.11
CA TRP A 7 -7.71 0.05 -12.98
C TRP A 7 -8.06 -1.27 -12.28
N LEU A 8 -7.11 -1.79 -11.50
CA LEU A 8 -7.35 -2.94 -10.62
C LEU A 8 -8.45 -2.60 -9.61
N GLY A 9 -9.48 -3.44 -9.55
CA GLY A 9 -10.57 -3.32 -8.58
C GLY A 9 -10.52 -4.39 -7.49
N PRO A 10 -11.50 -4.38 -6.55
CA PRO A 10 -12.58 -3.41 -6.44
C PRO A 10 -12.07 -2.03 -5.99
N GLN A 11 -12.76 -0.96 -6.40
CA GLN A 11 -12.50 0.38 -5.86
C GLN A 11 -13.00 0.46 -4.42
N THR A 12 -12.26 1.14 -3.55
CA THR A 12 -12.61 1.28 -2.13
C THR A 12 -14.00 1.89 -1.92
N ALA A 13 -14.35 2.95 -2.66
CA ALA A 13 -15.67 3.57 -2.60
C ALA A 13 -16.81 2.61 -2.96
N GLU A 14 -16.64 1.84 -4.04
CA GLU A 14 -17.63 0.86 -4.48
C GLU A 14 -17.75 -0.32 -3.52
N ALA A 15 -16.65 -0.73 -2.90
CA ALA A 15 -16.66 -1.72 -1.83
C ALA A 15 -17.45 -1.23 -0.61
N ILE A 16 -17.27 0.03 -0.18
CA ILE A 16 -18.03 0.65 0.91
C ILE A 16 -19.52 0.66 0.59
N ARG A 17 -19.92 1.16 -0.59
CA ARG A 17 -21.33 1.15 -1.05
C ARG A 17 -21.91 -0.27 -1.03
N GLY A 18 -21.17 -1.20 -1.63
CA GLY A 18 -21.59 -2.59 -1.76
C GLY A 18 -21.75 -3.30 -0.41
N LEU A 19 -20.85 -3.06 0.55
CA LEU A 19 -20.96 -3.62 1.90
C LEU A 19 -22.19 -3.08 2.64
N CYS A 20 -22.45 -1.77 2.53
CA CYS A 20 -23.62 -1.14 3.14
C CYS A 20 -24.94 -1.68 2.57
N GLN A 21 -25.02 -1.85 1.25
CA GLN A 21 -26.19 -2.45 0.58
C GLN A 21 -26.46 -3.89 1.04
N ARG A 22 -25.43 -4.59 1.51
CA ARG A 22 -25.52 -5.96 2.06
C ARG A 22 -25.75 -5.97 3.58
N GLY A 23 -26.00 -4.82 4.21
CA GLY A 23 -26.30 -4.70 5.62
C GLY A 23 -25.07 -4.52 6.54
N HIS A 24 -23.86 -4.47 5.99
CA HIS A 24 -22.66 -4.23 6.79
C HIS A 24 -22.43 -2.73 6.97
N ARG A 25 -22.74 -2.21 8.17
CA ARG A 25 -22.72 -0.76 8.48
C ARG A 25 -21.56 -0.32 9.38
N ASN A 26 -20.71 -1.25 9.80
CA ASN A 26 -19.59 -1.01 10.70
C ASN A 26 -18.29 -1.40 9.98
N LEU A 27 -17.49 -0.41 9.59
CA LEU A 27 -16.37 -0.56 8.67
C LEU A 27 -15.05 -0.06 9.30
N LEU A 28 -13.96 -0.78 9.04
CA LEU A 28 -12.60 -0.36 9.39
C LEU A 28 -11.74 -0.33 8.13
N LEU A 29 -11.25 0.87 7.78
CA LEU A 29 -10.29 1.08 6.70
C LEU A 29 -8.87 0.87 7.23
N VAL A 30 -8.03 0.13 6.50
CA VAL A 30 -6.64 -0.13 6.88
C VAL A 30 -5.72 0.29 5.73
N PRO A 31 -4.92 1.36 5.89
CA PRO A 31 -3.97 1.81 4.87
C PRO A 31 -2.76 0.87 4.82
N ILE A 32 -2.90 -0.24 4.08
CA ILE A 32 -1.96 -1.36 4.17
C ILE A 32 -0.69 -1.19 3.32
N ALA A 33 -0.74 -0.38 2.26
CA ALA A 33 0.31 -0.28 1.25
C ALA A 33 1.23 0.94 1.39
N PHE A 34 0.95 1.83 2.36
CA PHE A 34 1.78 3.00 2.63
C PHE A 34 1.91 3.20 4.15
N THR A 35 3.10 3.56 4.61
CA THR A 35 3.44 3.49 6.04
C THR A 35 3.20 4.78 6.80
N SER A 36 3.02 5.90 6.09
CA SER A 36 2.81 7.23 6.66
C SER A 36 1.51 7.85 6.18
N ASP A 37 0.97 8.79 6.94
CA ASP A 37 -0.14 9.59 6.48
C ASP A 37 0.25 10.47 5.27
N HIS A 38 -0.67 10.57 4.32
CA HIS A 38 -0.53 11.31 3.06
C HIS A 38 -1.93 11.62 2.49
N ILE A 39 -2.01 12.17 1.28
CA ILE A 39 -3.28 12.61 0.67
C ILE A 39 -4.34 11.49 0.63
N GLU A 40 -3.96 10.25 0.30
CA GLU A 40 -4.92 9.15 0.21
C GLU A 40 -5.49 8.79 1.59
N THR A 41 -4.73 8.93 2.68
CA THR A 41 -5.26 8.62 4.04
C THR A 41 -6.03 9.80 4.64
N LEU A 42 -5.40 10.97 4.74
CA LEU A 42 -5.95 12.13 5.44
C LEU A 42 -7.10 12.80 4.70
N TYR A 43 -7.16 12.64 3.38
CA TYR A 43 -8.17 13.26 2.55
C TYR A 43 -9.11 12.22 1.93
N GLU A 44 -8.59 11.30 1.11
CA GLU A 44 -9.47 10.35 0.41
C GLU A 44 -10.21 9.42 1.41
N LEU A 45 -9.49 8.73 2.30
CA LEU A 45 -10.15 7.86 3.29
C LEU A 45 -10.93 8.65 4.36
N ASP A 46 -10.31 9.65 4.98
CA ASP A 46 -10.88 10.34 6.15
C ASP A 46 -11.93 11.40 5.82
N VAL A 47 -11.89 11.99 4.62
CA VAL A 47 -12.84 13.03 4.21
C VAL A 47 -13.79 12.49 3.15
N GLU A 48 -13.28 12.11 1.99
CA GLU A 48 -14.15 11.70 0.88
C GLU A 48 -14.95 10.44 1.23
N TYR A 49 -14.31 9.42 1.79
CA TYR A 49 -15.01 8.19 2.13
C TYR A 49 -15.71 8.25 3.48
N ALA A 50 -14.99 8.60 4.55
CA ALA A 50 -15.55 8.54 5.90
C ALA A 50 -16.56 9.66 6.21
N LYS A 51 -16.35 10.89 5.70
CA LYS A 51 -17.23 12.03 6.01
C LYS A 51 -18.27 12.30 4.92
N VAL A 52 -17.97 12.05 3.65
CA VAL A 52 -18.87 12.37 2.53
C VAL A 52 -19.65 11.14 2.06
N LEU A 53 -18.96 10.05 1.69
CA LEU A 53 -19.61 8.85 1.12
C LEU A 53 -20.37 8.02 2.16
N ALA A 54 -19.77 7.79 3.32
CA ALA A 54 -20.32 6.89 4.34
C ALA A 54 -21.74 7.28 4.80
N PRO A 55 -22.06 8.56 5.09
CA PRO A 55 -23.42 8.97 5.41
C PRO A 55 -24.42 8.71 4.27
N GLN A 56 -24.01 8.88 3.01
CA GLN A 56 -24.85 8.61 1.84
C GLN A 56 -25.21 7.13 1.68
N CYS A 57 -24.37 6.24 2.22
CA CYS A 57 -24.55 4.79 2.14
C CYS A 57 -25.26 4.20 3.37
N GLY A 58 -25.51 5.00 4.41
CA GLY A 58 -26.07 4.54 5.68
C GLY A 58 -25.08 3.75 6.53
N VAL A 59 -23.80 4.07 6.45
CA VAL A 59 -22.79 3.56 7.39
C VAL A 59 -23.10 4.09 8.80
N GLU A 60 -23.04 3.22 9.80
CA GLU A 60 -23.21 3.59 11.22
C GLU A 60 -21.87 4.01 11.83
N ASN A 61 -20.83 3.21 11.58
CA ASN A 61 -19.48 3.49 12.06
C ASN A 61 -18.47 3.21 10.96
N ILE A 62 -17.63 4.19 10.67
CA ILE A 62 -16.43 4.00 9.85
C ILE A 62 -15.25 4.63 10.55
N ARG A 63 -14.17 3.86 10.65
CA ARG A 63 -12.90 4.34 11.19
C ARG A 63 -11.78 3.93 10.26
N ARG A 64 -10.66 4.63 10.37
CA ARG A 64 -9.39 4.26 9.73
C ARG A 64 -8.39 3.88 10.81
N ALA A 65 -7.66 2.79 10.61
CA ALA A 65 -6.50 2.47 11.43
C ALA A 65 -5.42 3.56 11.25
N GLN A 66 -4.74 3.94 12.33
CA GLN A 66 -3.62 4.88 12.23
C GLN A 66 -2.56 4.32 11.29
N SER A 67 -1.98 5.19 10.45
CA SER A 67 -0.77 4.86 9.71
C SER A 67 0.38 4.54 10.68
N LEU A 68 1.38 3.77 10.24
CA LEU A 68 2.47 3.33 11.12
C LEU A 68 3.24 4.53 11.69
N ASN A 69 3.45 5.58 10.89
CA ASN A 69 4.02 6.87 11.30
C ASN A 69 5.24 6.67 12.24
N GLY A 70 5.24 7.32 13.40
CA GLY A 70 6.31 7.28 14.39
C GLY A 70 6.22 6.11 15.39
N ASN A 71 5.51 5.02 15.07
CA ASN A 71 5.42 3.87 15.97
C ASN A 71 6.83 3.30 16.24
N PRO A 72 7.31 3.24 17.49
CA PRO A 72 8.67 2.78 17.80
C PRO A 72 8.90 1.31 17.40
N LEU A 73 7.86 0.48 17.37
CA LEU A 73 7.95 -0.89 16.89
C LEU A 73 8.20 -0.95 15.38
N PHE A 74 7.69 0.01 14.61
CA PHE A 74 7.98 0.11 13.19
C PHE A 74 9.44 0.51 12.93
N ALA A 75 9.96 1.48 13.69
CA ALA A 75 11.39 1.84 13.64
C ALA A 75 12.29 0.64 13.97
N LYS A 76 11.91 -0.15 15.00
CA LYS A 76 12.59 -1.41 15.33
C LYS A 76 12.55 -2.40 14.17
N ALA A 77 11.39 -2.58 13.52
CA ALA A 77 11.26 -3.49 12.38
C ALA A 77 12.17 -3.10 11.20
N LEU A 78 12.30 -1.80 10.92
CA LEU A 78 13.23 -1.30 9.90
C LEU A 78 14.69 -1.60 10.26
N ALA A 79 15.08 -1.37 11.53
CA ALA A 79 16.41 -1.70 12.02
C ALA A 79 16.69 -3.21 11.91
N ASP A 80 15.72 -4.05 12.29
CA ASP A 80 15.83 -5.50 12.21
C ASP A 80 15.99 -5.98 10.75
N LEU A 81 15.24 -5.40 9.80
CA LEU A 81 15.37 -5.69 8.37
C LEU A 81 16.78 -5.40 7.84
N VAL A 82 17.32 -4.21 8.13
CA VAL A 82 18.70 -3.84 7.71
C VAL A 82 19.73 -4.74 8.39
N SER A 83 19.55 -5.02 9.69
CA SER A 83 20.43 -5.90 10.46
C SER A 83 20.48 -7.32 9.89
N CYS A 84 19.32 -7.89 9.53
CA CYS A 84 19.22 -9.18 8.87
C CYS A 84 19.86 -9.17 7.48
N HIS A 85 19.62 -8.12 6.68
CA HIS A 85 20.21 -7.97 5.36
C HIS A 85 21.75 -7.97 5.41
N LEU A 86 22.34 -7.16 6.29
CA LEU A 86 23.80 -7.12 6.48
C LEU A 86 24.39 -8.47 6.88
N ARG A 87 23.71 -9.23 7.75
CA ARG A 87 24.15 -10.59 8.14
C ARG A 87 24.05 -11.58 6.99
N SER A 88 23.03 -11.48 6.15
CA SER A 88 22.80 -12.41 5.03
C SER A 88 23.86 -12.31 3.93
N LYS A 89 24.50 -11.14 3.81
CA LYS A 89 25.41 -10.79 2.69
C LYS A 89 24.74 -10.90 1.31
N GLU A 90 23.42 -10.95 1.25
CA GLU A 90 22.69 -10.90 -0.01
C GLU A 90 22.74 -9.47 -0.57
N VAL A 91 23.01 -9.30 -1.86
CA VAL A 91 23.02 -7.98 -2.51
C VAL A 91 21.62 -7.50 -2.90
N CYS A 92 20.69 -8.44 -3.12
CA CYS A 92 19.28 -8.19 -3.38
C CYS A 92 18.45 -9.45 -3.17
N SER A 93 17.12 -9.32 -3.15
CA SER A 93 16.22 -10.48 -3.09
C SER A 93 16.26 -11.31 -4.38
N ARG A 94 15.88 -12.59 -4.29
CA ARG A 94 15.70 -13.47 -5.46
C ARG A 94 14.70 -12.93 -6.48
N GLN A 95 13.71 -12.16 -6.05
CA GLN A 95 12.68 -11.60 -6.93
C GLN A 95 13.23 -10.48 -7.83
N LEU A 96 14.21 -9.69 -7.36
CA LEU A 96 14.82 -8.63 -8.18
C LEU A 96 15.57 -9.22 -9.39
N ALA A 97 16.00 -10.48 -9.32
CA ALA A 97 16.67 -11.16 -10.43
C ALA A 97 15.74 -11.43 -11.64
N LEU A 98 14.42 -11.29 -11.46
CA LEU A 98 13.39 -11.57 -12.45
C LEU A 98 12.73 -10.25 -12.89
N CYS A 99 12.87 -9.91 -14.18
CA CYS A 99 12.09 -8.84 -14.78
C CYS A 99 10.65 -9.33 -15.04
N CYS A 100 9.69 -8.39 -15.11
CA CYS A 100 8.33 -8.71 -15.53
C CYS A 100 8.32 -9.46 -16.89
N PRO A 101 7.44 -10.46 -17.10
CA PRO A 101 7.41 -11.23 -18.34
C PRO A 101 7.28 -10.40 -19.62
N LEU A 102 6.58 -9.28 -19.56
CA LEU A 102 6.35 -8.35 -20.66
C LEU A 102 7.02 -6.99 -20.41
N CYS A 103 8.20 -7.00 -19.78
CA CYS A 103 8.93 -5.77 -19.49
C CYS A 103 9.35 -5.05 -20.78
N ALA A 104 8.87 -3.83 -20.99
CA ALA A 104 9.22 -2.97 -22.11
C ALA A 104 10.23 -1.86 -21.75
N ASN A 105 10.67 -1.80 -20.49
CA ASN A 105 11.61 -0.78 -20.02
C ASN A 105 13.03 -1.37 -19.93
N PRO A 106 13.98 -0.91 -20.77
CA PRO A 106 15.34 -1.47 -20.80
C PRO A 106 16.10 -1.26 -19.48
N THR A 107 15.84 -0.14 -18.78
CA THR A 107 16.52 0.21 -17.53
C THR A 107 16.25 -0.80 -16.40
N CYS A 108 15.13 -1.52 -16.43
CA CYS A 108 14.85 -2.58 -15.44
C CYS A 108 15.95 -3.64 -15.40
N ARG A 109 16.51 -4.01 -16.56
CA ARG A 109 17.59 -5.00 -16.64
C ARG A 109 18.93 -4.41 -16.18
N GLU A 110 19.18 -3.15 -16.49
CA GLU A 110 20.38 -2.42 -16.06
C GLU A 110 20.41 -2.29 -14.54
N THR A 111 19.30 -1.87 -13.91
CA THR A 111 19.17 -1.78 -12.46
C THR A 111 19.35 -3.14 -11.79
N LYS A 112 18.78 -4.22 -12.36
CA LYS A 112 19.03 -5.57 -11.87
C LYS A 112 20.53 -5.89 -11.90
N ALA A 113 21.16 -5.71 -13.07
CA ALA A 113 22.57 -6.01 -13.25
C ALA A 113 23.46 -5.21 -12.29
N PHE A 114 23.10 -3.94 -12.04
CA PHE A 114 23.76 -3.07 -11.09
C PHE A 114 23.82 -3.68 -9.68
N PHE A 115 22.71 -4.16 -9.13
CA PHE A 115 22.70 -4.76 -7.79
C PHE A 115 23.35 -6.15 -7.78
N THR A 116 23.06 -7.01 -8.76
CA THR A 116 23.60 -8.37 -8.79
C THR A 116 25.10 -8.44 -9.09
N GLY A 117 25.66 -7.38 -9.67
CA GLY A 117 27.08 -7.28 -10.05
C GLY A 117 27.98 -6.60 -9.02
N GLN A 118 27.44 -6.19 -7.86
CA GLN A 118 28.25 -5.57 -6.79
C GLN A 118 29.28 -6.57 -6.24
N GLN A 119 30.50 -6.08 -5.98
CA GLN A 119 31.49 -6.81 -5.18
C GLN A 119 31.20 -6.54 -3.69
N LEU A 120 31.18 -7.61 -2.90
CA LEU A 120 31.01 -7.59 -1.44
C LEU A 120 32.34 -7.47 -0.71
#